data_AF-A0A381SFE6-F1
#
_entry.id   AF-A0A381SFE6-F1
#
_cell.length_a   1.000
_cell.length_b   1.000
_cell.length_c   1.000
_cell.angle_alpha   90.00
_cell.angle_beta   90.00
_cell.angle_gamma   90.00
#
_symmetry.space_group_name_H-M   'P 1'
#
loop_
_entity.id
_entity.type
_entity.pdbx_description
1 polymer ?
#
loop_
_entity_poly.entity_id
_entity_poly.type
_entity_poly.pdbx_seq_one_letter_code
_entity_poly.pdbx_strand_id
1 'polypeptide(L)'
;VARIGSLFGVFGSICFAGVGLTPADLYFSPHVFFANWLYRCYCMTIIFYAAAFIFIPKKSQVFATTFIIIGMIVAAHILLSDIGLADHFTDSHRIHVLSQKASSIALVFAVPMMVVYNRWQLGAGPVSLSIFALKN
;
A
#
# COMPACT_ATOMS: atom_id res chain seq x y z
N VAL A 1 15.44 -2.29 3.41
CA VAL A 1 14.38 -1.65 2.59
C VAL A 1 12.98 -2.13 3.00
N ALA A 2 12.65 -3.43 2.85
CA ALA A 2 11.31 -3.95 3.19
C ALA A 2 10.85 -3.67 4.64
N ARG A 3 11.76 -3.76 5.63
CA ARG A 3 11.44 -3.44 7.04
C ARG A 3 10.91 -2.02 7.26
N ILE A 4 11.49 -1.05 6.54
CA ILE A 4 11.05 0.35 6.61
C ILE A 4 9.65 0.46 6.02
N GLY A 5 9.40 -0.20 4.87
CA GLY A 5 8.06 -0.33 4.29
C GLY A 5 7.06 -0.94 5.26
N SER A 6 7.43 -2.00 6.00
CA SER A 6 6.55 -2.63 6.98
C SER A 6 6.11 -1.68 8.11
N LEU A 7 6.95 -0.73 8.54
CA LEU A 7 6.55 0.28 9.53
C LEU A 7 5.42 1.16 9.02
N PHE A 8 5.52 1.63 7.77
CA PHE A 8 4.42 2.36 7.11
C PHE A 8 3.18 1.49 6.94
N GLY A 9 3.34 0.19 6.68
CA GLY A 9 2.24 -0.76 6.55
C GLY A 9 1.48 -0.97 7.86
N VAL A 10 2.19 -1.04 8.99
CA VAL A 10 1.58 -1.11 10.33
C VAL A 10 0.79 0.15 10.62
N PHE A 11 1.38 1.33 10.39
CA PHE A 11 0.67 2.60 10.58
C PHE A 11 -0.56 2.70 9.67
N GLY A 12 -0.43 2.33 8.39
CA GLY A 12 -1.56 2.27 7.45
C GLY A 12 -2.66 1.31 7.91
N SER A 13 -2.31 0.19 8.54
CA SER A 13 -3.28 -0.76 9.12
C SER A 13 -4.05 -0.16 10.30
N ILE A 14 -3.39 0.65 11.14
CA ILE A 14 -4.05 1.41 12.21
C ILE A 14 -5.03 2.42 11.60
N CYS A 15 -4.62 3.13 10.54
CA CYS A 15 -5.51 4.04 9.81
C CYS A 15 -6.71 3.30 9.20
N PHE A 16 -6.52 2.08 8.66
CA PHE A 16 -7.60 1.27 8.12
C PHE A 16 -8.66 0.94 9.18
N ALA A 17 -8.22 0.53 10.36
CA ALA A 17 -9.12 0.32 11.49
C ALA A 17 -9.83 1.62 11.88
N GLY A 18 -9.10 2.75 11.89
CA GLY A 18 -9.65 4.09 12.10
C GLY A 18 -10.81 4.42 11.17
N VAL A 19 -10.65 4.23 9.85
CA VAL A 19 -11.70 4.44 8.84
C VAL A 19 -12.97 3.65 9.17
N GLY A 20 -12.84 2.40 9.60
CA GLY A 20 -13.97 1.55 9.98
C GLY A 20 -14.65 1.96 11.29
N LEU A 21 -13.90 2.54 12.23
CA LEU A 21 -14.41 3.02 13.53
C LEU A 21 -15.01 4.43 13.45
N THR A 22 -14.68 5.20 12.41
CA THR A 22 -15.22 6.54 12.17
C THR A 22 -16.17 6.51 10.97
N PRO A 23 -17.46 6.17 11.13
CA PRO A 23 -18.43 6.21 10.03
C PRO A 23 -18.54 7.63 9.47
N ALA A 24 -18.54 7.74 8.13
CA ALA A 24 -18.51 9.03 7.43
C ALA A 24 -19.72 9.92 7.76
N ASP A 25 -20.88 9.33 8.08
CA ASP A 25 -22.12 10.07 8.39
C ASP A 25 -22.11 10.77 9.76
N LEU A 26 -21.39 10.22 10.75
CA LEU A 26 -21.28 10.82 12.11
C LEU A 26 -19.97 11.57 12.30
N TYR A 27 -18.88 11.05 11.75
CA TYR A 27 -17.52 11.50 12.04
C TYR A 27 -16.73 11.74 10.74
N PHE A 28 -17.26 12.59 9.87
CA PHE A 28 -16.70 12.86 8.53
C PHE A 28 -15.24 13.34 8.55
N SER A 29 -14.92 14.34 9.39
CA SER A 29 -13.57 14.91 9.46
C SER A 29 -12.49 13.87 9.85
N PRO A 30 -12.63 13.11 10.96
CA PRO A 30 -11.65 12.07 11.27
C PRO A 30 -11.68 10.89 10.28
N HIS A 31 -12.83 10.58 9.67
CA HIS A 31 -12.90 9.57 8.60
C HIS A 31 -12.00 9.93 7.41
N VAL A 32 -12.10 11.16 6.90
CA VAL A 32 -11.27 11.65 5.79
C VAL A 32 -9.79 11.67 6.18
N PHE A 33 -9.46 12.07 7.41
CA PHE A 33 -8.10 11.99 7.92
C PHE A 33 -7.56 10.56 7.84
N PHE A 34 -8.23 9.58 8.46
CA PHE A 34 -7.78 8.20 8.45
C PHE A 34 -7.71 7.62 7.03
N ALA A 35 -8.67 7.96 6.15
CA ALA A 35 -8.68 7.51 4.77
C ALA A 35 -7.49 8.06 3.97
N ASN A 36 -7.16 9.34 4.10
CA ASN A 36 -6.03 9.94 3.37
C ASN A 36 -4.69 9.35 3.86
N TRP A 37 -4.51 9.24 5.18
CA TRP A 37 -3.29 8.66 5.75
C TRP A 37 -3.15 7.17 5.44
N LEU A 38 -4.25 6.42 5.36
CA LEU A 38 -4.27 5.04 4.90
C LEU A 38 -3.60 4.91 3.52
N TYR A 39 -4.09 5.62 2.50
CA TYR A 39 -3.56 5.49 1.14
C TYR A 39 -2.13 6.01 1.03
N ARG A 40 -1.79 7.13 1.68
CA ARG A 40 -0.41 7.68 1.71
C ARG A 40 0.59 6.67 2.29
N CYS A 41 0.27 6.07 3.43
CA CYS A 41 1.15 5.11 4.09
C CYS A 41 1.26 3.80 3.32
N TYR A 42 0.17 3.31 2.74
CA TYR A 42 0.23 2.11 1.88
C TYR A 42 0.98 2.37 0.57
N CYS A 43 0.89 3.56 -0.03
CA CYS A 43 1.69 3.93 -1.20
C CYS A 43 3.19 3.85 -0.86
N MET A 44 3.60 4.43 0.27
CA MET A 44 4.98 4.37 0.74
C MET A 44 5.43 2.92 1.00
N THR A 45 4.57 2.12 1.63
CA THR A 45 4.80 0.68 1.87
C THR A 45 5.08 -0.05 0.56
N ILE A 46 4.21 0.13 -0.44
CA ILE A 46 4.32 -0.55 -1.73
C ILE A 46 5.60 -0.16 -2.47
N ILE A 47 6.01 1.12 -2.44
CA ILE A 47 7.26 1.58 -3.05
C ILE A 47 8.47 0.84 -2.44
N PHE A 48 8.53 0.75 -1.12
CA PHE A 48 9.63 0.04 -0.44
C PHE A 48 9.64 -1.46 -0.72
N TYR A 49 8.47 -2.09 -0.81
CA TYR A 49 8.35 -3.50 -1.16
C TYR A 49 8.70 -3.77 -2.63
N ALA A 50 8.21 -2.94 -3.56
CA ALA A 50 8.55 -3.02 -4.98
C ALA A 50 10.07 -2.88 -5.18
N ALA A 51 10.70 -1.88 -4.55
CA ALA A 51 12.14 -1.72 -4.56
C ALA A 51 12.85 -2.97 -4.01
N ALA A 52 12.41 -3.51 -2.87
CA ALA A 52 12.99 -4.72 -2.30
C ALA A 52 12.90 -5.92 -3.25
N PHE A 53 11.79 -6.10 -3.97
CA PHE A 53 11.60 -7.21 -4.91
C PHE A 53 12.46 -7.10 -6.16
N ILE A 54 12.76 -5.88 -6.63
CA ILE A 54 13.63 -5.64 -7.78
C ILE A 54 15.08 -6.06 -7.48
N PHE A 55 15.54 -5.86 -6.24
CA PHE A 55 16.90 -6.23 -5.84
C PHE A 55 17.09 -7.73 -5.56
N ILE A 56 16.02 -8.54 -5.54
CA ILE A 56 16.11 -10.00 -5.29
C ILE A 56 16.24 -10.76 -6.64
N PRO A 57 17.24 -11.64 -6.83
CA PRO A 57 17.49 -12.27 -8.12
C PRO A 57 16.42 -13.29 -8.57
N LYS A 58 16.13 -13.24 -9.89
CA LYS A 58 15.49 -14.18 -10.84
C LYS A 58 14.15 -14.87 -10.54
N LYS A 59 13.65 -14.95 -9.30
CA LYS A 59 12.32 -15.59 -9.02
C LYS A 59 11.22 -14.65 -8.51
N SER A 60 11.52 -13.38 -8.26
CA SER A 60 10.55 -12.40 -7.71
C SER A 60 9.96 -11.43 -8.75
N GLN A 61 10.29 -11.55 -10.04
CA GLN A 61 9.86 -10.54 -11.04
C GLN A 61 8.34 -10.38 -11.15
N VAL A 62 7.56 -11.47 -11.06
CA VAL A 62 6.10 -11.40 -11.05
C VAL A 62 5.58 -10.62 -9.83
N PHE A 63 6.18 -10.83 -8.66
CA PHE A 63 5.85 -10.08 -7.44
C PHE A 63 6.24 -8.61 -7.59
N ALA A 64 7.45 -8.32 -8.07
CA ALA A 64 7.91 -6.95 -8.32
C ALA A 64 6.94 -6.19 -9.24
N THR A 65 6.58 -6.78 -10.39
CA THR A 65 5.64 -6.19 -11.34
C THR A 65 4.26 -5.98 -10.72
N THR A 66 3.76 -6.96 -9.96
CA THR A 66 2.45 -6.85 -9.28
C THR A 66 2.44 -5.69 -8.30
N PHE A 67 3.47 -5.56 -7.46
CA PHE A 67 3.57 -4.45 -6.51
C PHE A 67 3.74 -3.10 -7.21
N ILE A 68 4.45 -3.03 -8.34
CA ILE A 68 4.54 -1.80 -9.13
C ILE A 68 3.15 -1.39 -9.66
N ILE A 69 2.39 -2.33 -10.24
CA ILE A 69 1.04 -2.02 -10.77
C ILE A 69 0.11 -1.55 -9.64
N ILE A 70 0.10 -2.24 -8.51
CA ILE A 70 -0.69 -1.84 -7.33
C ILE A 70 -0.24 -0.44 -6.85
N GLY A 71 1.06 -0.19 -6.80
CA GLY A 71 1.61 1.11 -6.43
C GLY A 71 1.14 2.22 -7.36
N MET A 72 1.10 1.97 -8.67
CA MET A 72 0.57 2.92 -9.65
C MET A 72 -0.92 3.20 -9.45
N ILE A 73 -1.74 2.19 -9.14
CA ILE A 73 -3.17 2.37 -8.86
C ILE A 73 -3.37 3.26 -7.62
N VAL A 74 -2.67 2.96 -6.53
CA VAL A 74 -2.76 3.72 -5.28
C VAL A 74 -2.22 5.15 -5.46
N ALA A 75 -1.10 5.31 -6.17
CA ALA A 75 -0.56 6.62 -6.49
C ALA A 75 -1.53 7.44 -7.36
N ALA A 76 -2.17 6.83 -8.36
CA ALA A 76 -3.19 7.49 -9.16
C ALA A 76 -4.38 7.96 -8.32
N HIS A 77 -4.81 7.18 -7.33
CA HIS A 77 -5.84 7.63 -6.39
C HIS A 77 -5.38 8.82 -5.54
N ILE A 78 -4.13 8.86 -5.06
CA ILE A 78 -3.59 10.02 -4.35
C ILE A 78 -3.56 11.25 -5.27
N LEU A 79 -3.12 11.11 -6.52
CA LEU A 79 -3.13 12.22 -7.48
C LEU A 79 -4.55 12.73 -7.75
N LEU A 80 -5.51 11.83 -7.93
CA LEU A 80 -6.90 12.19 -8.21
C LEU A 80 -7.58 12.82 -6.99
N SER A 81 -7.40 12.23 -5.80
CA SER A 81 -8.17 12.59 -4.62
C SER A 81 -7.49 13.58 -3.69
N ASP A 82 -6.16 13.55 -3.59
CA ASP A 82 -5.39 14.32 -2.60
C ASP A 82 -4.81 15.60 -3.23
N ILE A 83 -4.38 15.52 -4.49
CA ILE A 83 -3.95 16.69 -5.28
C ILE A 83 -5.16 17.39 -5.94
N GLY A 84 -6.33 16.74 -6.00
CA GLY A 84 -7.54 17.32 -6.59
C GLY A 84 -7.56 17.29 -8.11
N LEU A 85 -6.81 16.37 -8.74
CA LEU A 85 -6.83 16.25 -10.20
C LEU A 85 -8.20 15.79 -10.73
N ALA A 86 -8.98 15.09 -9.91
CA ALA A 86 -10.35 14.70 -10.24
C ALA A 86 -11.30 15.90 -10.44
N ASP A 87 -11.05 17.04 -9.78
CA ASP A 87 -11.89 18.23 -9.88
C ASP A 87 -11.80 18.94 -11.24
N HIS A 88 -10.79 18.59 -12.04
CA HIS A 88 -10.63 19.10 -13.41
C HIS A 88 -11.50 18.38 -14.44
N PHE A 89 -12.20 17.32 -14.02
CA PHE A 89 -13.09 16.54 -14.89
C PHE A 89 -14.55 16.87 -14.61
N THR A 90 -15.39 16.80 -15.65
CA THR A 90 -16.84 17.08 -15.59
C THR A 90 -17.57 16.20 -14.56
N ASP A 91 -17.08 14.97 -14.35
CA ASP A 91 -17.67 13.98 -13.43
C ASP A 91 -16.79 13.74 -12.18
N SER A 92 -16.29 14.81 -11.54
CA SER A 92 -15.35 14.73 -10.39
C SER A 92 -15.77 13.69 -9.33
N HIS A 93 -17.02 13.76 -8.83
CA HIS A 93 -17.50 12.86 -7.77
C HIS A 93 -17.40 11.37 -8.15
N ARG A 94 -17.68 11.02 -9.42
CA ARG A 94 -17.59 9.63 -9.90
C ARG A 94 -16.14 9.15 -9.94
N ILE A 95 -15.21 10.02 -10.29
CA ILE A 95 -13.78 9.70 -10.37
C ILE A 95 -13.19 9.49 -8.98
N HIS A 96 -13.57 10.31 -8.00
CA HIS A 96 -13.17 10.11 -6.60
C HIS A 96 -13.58 8.72 -6.09
N VAL A 97 -14.87 8.37 -6.22
CA VAL A 97 -15.35 7.07 -5.71
C VAL A 97 -14.78 5.88 -6.49
N LEU A 98 -14.55 6.02 -7.80
CA LEU A 98 -13.98 4.96 -8.63
C LEU A 98 -12.52 4.70 -8.26
N SER A 99 -11.71 5.76 -8.16
CA SER A 99 -10.29 5.65 -7.80
C SER A 99 -10.10 5.08 -6.38
N GLN A 100 -10.97 5.47 -5.44
CA GLN A 100 -10.99 4.94 -4.09
C GLN A 100 -11.30 3.44 -4.08
N LYS A 101 -12.36 3.00 -4.78
CA LYS A 101 -12.75 1.59 -4.87
C LYS A 101 -11.65 0.74 -5.53
N ALA A 102 -11.08 1.21 -6.64
CA ALA A 102 -10.01 0.51 -7.33
C ALA A 102 -8.78 0.32 -6.42
N SER A 103 -8.38 1.37 -5.71
CA SER A 103 -7.25 1.31 -4.79
C SER A 103 -7.51 0.40 -3.59
N SER A 104 -8.71 0.46 -3.00
CA SER A 104 -9.09 -0.43 -1.89
C SER A 104 -9.03 -1.90 -2.30
N ILE A 105 -9.55 -2.25 -3.47
CA ILE A 105 -9.48 -3.62 -3.99
C ILE A 105 -8.01 -4.03 -4.18
N ALA A 106 -7.19 -3.17 -4.80
CA ALA A 106 -5.78 -3.45 -5.00
C ALA A 106 -5.02 -3.70 -3.68
N LEU A 107 -5.31 -2.91 -2.64
CA LEU A 107 -4.72 -3.08 -1.30
C LEU A 107 -5.15 -4.36 -0.60
N VAL A 108 -6.43 -4.75 -0.72
CA VAL A 108 -6.95 -6.02 -0.17
C VAL A 108 -6.20 -7.22 -0.76
N PHE A 109 -5.80 -7.17 -2.04
CA PHE A 109 -4.96 -8.21 -2.64
C PHE A 109 -3.47 -8.08 -2.27
N ALA A 110 -2.95 -6.87 -2.15
CA ALA A 110 -1.53 -6.62 -1.87
C ALA A 110 -1.07 -7.20 -0.52
N VAL A 111 -1.87 -7.00 0.54
CA VAL A 111 -1.47 -7.36 1.91
C VAL A 111 -1.31 -8.87 2.10
N PRO A 112 -2.27 -9.73 1.74
CA PRO A 112 -2.09 -11.19 1.80
C PRO A 112 -0.93 -11.68 0.93
N MET A 113 -0.70 -11.06 -0.23
CA MET A 113 0.39 -11.43 -1.13
C MET A 113 1.76 -11.24 -0.47
N MET A 114 1.96 -10.16 0.31
CA MET A 114 3.19 -9.96 1.10
C MET A 114 3.41 -11.08 2.12
N VAL A 115 2.34 -11.53 2.78
CA VAL A 115 2.41 -12.60 3.79
C VAL A 115 2.76 -13.93 3.12
N VAL A 116 2.13 -14.25 1.99
CA VAL A 116 2.40 -15.48 1.22
C VAL A 116 3.85 -15.51 0.75
N TYR A 117 4.37 -14.39 0.22
CA TYR A 117 5.76 -14.29 -0.20
C TYR A 117 6.73 -14.52 0.98
N ASN A 118 6.50 -13.85 2.11
CA ASN A 118 7.33 -14.03 3.30
C ASN A 118 7.31 -15.47 3.81
N ARG A 119 6.15 -16.13 3.79
CA ARG A 119 6.05 -17.56 4.12
C ARG A 119 6.82 -18.45 3.16
N TRP A 120 6.74 -18.17 1.86
CA TRP A 120 7.47 -18.92 0.85
C TRP A 120 8.99 -18.81 1.02
N GLN A 121 9.50 -17.61 1.36
CA GLN A 121 10.90 -17.39 1.72
C GLN A 121 11.35 -18.21 2.93
N LEU A 122 10.54 -18.25 4.01
CA LEU A 122 10.85 -19.02 5.22
C LEU A 122 10.93 -20.53 4.96
N GLY A 123 10.17 -21.04 3.99
CA GLY A 123 10.18 -22.46 3.60
C GLY A 123 11.31 -22.85 2.63
N ALA A 124 12.01 -21.89 2.04
CA ALA A 124 13.00 -22.12 0.97
C ALA A 124 14.46 -22.26 1.47
N GLY A 125 14.75 -22.03 2.77
CA GLY A 125 16.08 -22.22 3.33
C GLY A 125 16.29 -21.55 4.70
N PRO A 126 17.46 -21.74 5.35
CA PRO A 126 17.74 -21.14 6.65
C PRO A 126 17.80 -19.61 6.53
N VAL A 127 16.93 -18.94 7.28
CA VAL A 127 16.83 -17.49 7.29
C VAL A 127 17.86 -16.91 8.25
N SER A 128 18.86 -16.20 7.72
CA SER A 128 19.80 -15.44 8.54
C SER A 128 19.11 -14.17 9.07
N LEU A 129 18.63 -14.25 10.31
CA LEU A 129 17.97 -13.14 10.99
C LEU A 129 19.01 -12.16 11.54
N SER A 130 19.58 -11.30 10.69
CA SER A 130 20.32 -10.13 11.18
C SER A 130 19.37 -8.94 11.34
N ILE A 131 19.20 -8.48 12.58
CA ILE A 131 18.39 -7.30 12.95
C ILE A 131 18.91 -6.03 12.26
N PHE A 132 20.19 -6.01 11.88
CA PHE A 132 20.86 -4.96 11.12
C PHE A 132 21.74 -5.58 10.03
N ALA A 133 21.15 -6.14 8.97
CA ALA A 133 21.92 -6.59 7.82
C ALA A 133 22.46 -5.40 7.00
N LEU A 134 23.26 -4.54 7.63
CA LEU A 134 24.37 -3.82 7.02
C LEU A 134 25.52 -4.81 7.01
N LYS A 135 25.59 -5.63 5.96
CA LYS A 135 26.84 -6.34 5.67
C LYS A 135 27.63 -5.41 4.76
N ASN A 136 28.68 -4.81 5.33
CA ASN A 136 29.74 -4.15 4.58
C ASN A 136 30.45 -5.18 3.69
#